data_AF-A0A2E8JYX0-F1
#
_entry.id   AF-A0A2E8JYX0-F1
#
_cell.length_a   1.000
_cell.length_b   1.000
_cell.length_c   1.000
_cell.angle_alpha   90.00
_cell.angle_beta   90.00
_cell.angle_gamma   90.00
#
_symmetry.space_group_name_H-M   'P 1'
#
loop_
_entity.id
_entity.type
_entity.pdbx_description
1 polymer ?
#
loop_
_entity_poly.entity_id
_entity_poly.type
_entity_poly.pdbx_seq_one_letter_code
_entity_poly.pdbx_strand_id
1 'polypeptide(L)'
;MADSTPMSLASYLKSEFKPIDMGIDDLDLSNEGHVQWWRQGAAAEGASVEDLVMSLPHLRVPVSKGASKSEIYRRLVLAGEPEDPGAQRVDEIFRDPSGVQVSIREHPAGDLPVLEFSDRADFERAFRALGSRCEPVDIPTSVHALYVSGLPNSVRASELRERWCDQGGDPSSWPEEMKRLRASDPTAFHDRLILLHPAPYAGIPSERVDPSLDDAGWTMKSQALRLEHEFTHHATHRILGSYRLHVHDEVLADLMGFTKAIGRWDADLFLLGLGIDGDRIVPGARLLAYVQSLSEGDLPSLLPIVDKVARNLESVADLFLSDDPLLRLRRMLLLAGNDLRQMTDPQWPAAFRACPSI
;
A
#
# COMPACT_ATOMS: atom_id res chain seq x y z
N MET A 1 -1.85 -18.47 -7.36
CA MET A 1 -0.46 -18.09 -7.68
C MET A 1 -0.17 -18.69 -9.04
N ALA A 2 0.05 -17.86 -10.05
CA ALA A 2 0.42 -18.36 -11.37
C ALA A 2 1.87 -18.82 -11.30
N ASP A 3 2.18 -19.97 -11.92
CA ASP A 3 3.53 -20.42 -12.26
C ASP A 3 4.24 -19.33 -13.09
N SER A 4 4.86 -18.36 -12.42
CA SER A 4 5.85 -17.49 -13.05
C SER A 4 7.18 -18.22 -13.00
N THR A 5 7.78 -18.47 -14.17
CA THR A 5 9.14 -18.99 -14.26
C THR A 5 10.06 -18.16 -13.37
N PRO A 6 10.86 -18.79 -12.48
CA PRO A 6 11.81 -18.05 -11.64
C PRO A 6 12.73 -17.18 -12.48
N MET A 7 12.93 -15.92 -12.06
CA MET A 7 13.81 -14.97 -12.72
C MET A 7 15.25 -15.20 -12.30
N SER A 8 16.20 -14.94 -13.20
CA SER A 8 17.60 -14.81 -12.82
C SER A 8 17.84 -13.54 -12.02
N LEU A 9 18.89 -13.52 -11.21
CA LEU A 9 19.31 -12.32 -10.46
C LEU A 9 19.41 -11.08 -11.35
N ALA A 10 20.00 -11.20 -12.54
CA ALA A 10 20.17 -10.08 -13.46
C ALA A 10 18.84 -9.49 -13.96
N SER A 11 17.78 -10.31 -14.08
CA SER A 11 16.43 -9.85 -14.41
C SER A 11 15.73 -9.28 -13.19
N TYR A 12 15.86 -9.93 -12.03
CA TYR A 12 15.27 -9.49 -10.75
C TYR A 12 15.75 -8.08 -10.35
N LEU A 13 17.04 -7.79 -10.52
CA LEU A 13 17.60 -6.50 -10.12
C LEU A 13 17.13 -5.30 -10.95
N LYS A 14 16.49 -5.51 -12.10
CA LYS A 14 16.03 -4.42 -12.96
C LYS A 14 14.82 -3.73 -12.37
N SER A 15 14.76 -2.41 -12.57
CA SER A 15 13.57 -1.64 -12.29
C SER A 15 12.47 -1.98 -13.30
N GLU A 16 11.23 -2.12 -12.81
CA GLU A 16 10.01 -2.18 -13.65
C GLU A 16 9.18 -0.89 -13.53
N PHE A 17 9.71 0.14 -12.86
CA PHE A 17 9.10 1.46 -12.84
C PHE A 17 9.16 2.08 -14.23
N LYS A 18 8.04 2.63 -14.69
CA LYS A 18 8.01 3.36 -15.95
C LYS A 18 8.81 4.65 -15.79
N PRO A 19 9.71 4.97 -16.74
CA PRO A 19 10.37 6.27 -16.76
C PRO A 19 9.32 7.39 -16.75
N ILE A 20 9.60 8.43 -15.98
CA ILE A 20 8.82 9.66 -16.05
C ILE A 20 9.45 10.52 -17.14
N ASP A 21 8.81 10.58 -18.30
CA ASP A 21 9.27 11.38 -19.44
C ASP A 21 8.91 12.88 -19.28
N MET A 22 8.00 13.21 -18.36
CA MET A 22 7.53 14.57 -18.07
C MET A 22 8.19 15.13 -16.81
N GLY A 23 8.24 16.47 -16.66
CA GLY A 23 8.65 17.07 -15.40
C GLY A 23 7.68 16.68 -14.29
N ILE A 24 8.16 16.55 -13.04
CA ILE A 24 7.28 16.23 -11.90
C ILE A 24 6.22 17.31 -11.68
N ASP A 25 6.53 18.55 -12.07
CA ASP A 25 5.61 19.69 -12.07
C ASP A 25 4.45 19.55 -13.07
N ASP A 26 4.59 18.66 -14.05
CA ASP A 26 3.58 18.37 -15.07
C ASP A 26 2.72 17.14 -14.70
N LEU A 27 2.98 16.50 -13.55
CA LEU A 27 2.18 15.36 -13.10
C LEU A 27 0.83 15.82 -12.53
N ASP A 28 -0.24 15.14 -12.95
CA ASP A 28 -1.54 15.29 -12.32
C ASP A 28 -1.57 14.56 -10.96
N LEU A 29 -1.30 15.34 -9.92
CA LEU A 29 -1.31 14.92 -8.53
C LEU A 29 -2.65 15.20 -7.84
N SER A 30 -3.70 15.56 -8.60
CA SER A 30 -5.02 15.80 -8.03
C SER A 30 -5.61 14.53 -7.41
N ASN A 31 -6.60 14.69 -6.53
CA ASN A 31 -7.24 13.54 -5.92
C ASN A 31 -8.00 12.70 -6.95
N GLU A 32 -7.81 11.38 -6.88
CA GLU A 32 -8.58 10.42 -7.66
C GLU A 32 -10.06 10.46 -7.25
N GLY A 33 -10.99 10.23 -8.19
CA GLY A 33 -12.41 10.54 -7.99
C GLY A 33 -13.08 9.79 -6.83
N HIS A 34 -12.54 8.63 -6.46
CA HIS A 34 -13.00 7.87 -5.30
C HIS A 34 -12.82 8.61 -3.96
N VAL A 35 -11.80 9.45 -3.80
CA VAL A 35 -11.50 10.15 -2.55
C VAL A 35 -12.66 11.05 -2.12
N GLN A 36 -13.26 11.77 -3.06
CA GLN A 36 -14.36 12.67 -2.77
C GLN A 36 -15.61 11.91 -2.30
N TRP A 37 -15.85 10.72 -2.86
CA TRP A 37 -16.93 9.85 -2.43
C TRP A 37 -16.73 9.40 -0.97
N TRP A 38 -15.51 9.01 -0.60
CA TRP A 38 -15.18 8.65 0.78
C TRP A 38 -15.39 9.81 1.76
N ARG A 39 -14.96 11.04 1.40
CA ARG A 39 -15.17 12.25 2.22
C ARG A 39 -16.65 12.54 2.53
N GLN A 40 -17.54 12.16 1.62
CA GLN A 40 -18.98 12.40 1.74
C GLN A 40 -19.73 11.22 2.38
N GLY A 41 -19.09 10.05 2.48
CA GLY A 41 -19.66 8.82 3.02
C GLY A 41 -18.90 8.34 4.25
N ALA A 42 -18.28 7.16 4.16
CA ALA A 42 -17.67 6.47 5.31
C ALA A 42 -16.51 7.19 6.00
N ALA A 43 -15.94 8.24 5.42
CA ALA A 43 -14.91 9.09 6.06
C ALA A 43 -15.44 10.48 6.46
N ALA A 44 -16.75 10.73 6.35
CA ALA A 44 -17.36 11.98 6.76
C ALA A 44 -17.35 12.14 8.29
N GLU A 45 -17.37 13.39 8.77
CA GLU A 45 -17.51 13.67 10.20
C GLU A 45 -18.83 13.08 10.73
N GLY A 46 -18.73 12.27 11.79
CA GLY A 46 -19.89 11.60 12.39
C GLY A 46 -20.34 10.31 11.68
N ALA A 47 -19.63 9.87 10.64
CA ALA A 47 -19.86 8.56 10.04
C ALA A 47 -19.60 7.43 11.04
N SER A 48 -20.44 6.40 10.97
CA SER A 48 -20.41 5.22 11.82
C SER A 48 -19.64 4.07 11.18
N VAL A 49 -19.32 3.03 11.96
CA VAL A 49 -18.77 1.78 11.40
C VAL A 49 -19.78 1.10 10.46
N GLU A 50 -21.07 1.27 10.74
CA GLU A 50 -22.13 0.76 9.89
C GLU A 50 -22.10 1.42 8.51
N ASP A 51 -21.82 2.74 8.44
CA ASP A 51 -21.64 3.45 7.17
C ASP A 51 -20.45 2.90 6.37
N LEU A 52 -19.35 2.55 7.05
CA LEU A 52 -18.21 1.86 6.44
C LEU A 52 -18.60 0.50 5.86
N VAL A 53 -19.31 -0.33 6.63
CA VAL A 53 -19.72 -1.67 6.20
C VAL A 53 -20.70 -1.61 5.02
N MET A 54 -21.62 -0.63 5.03
CA MET A 54 -22.55 -0.41 3.93
C MET A 54 -21.84 0.12 2.68
N SER A 55 -20.82 0.96 2.87
CA SER A 55 -19.94 1.45 1.79
C SER A 55 -19.08 0.35 1.17
N LEU A 56 -18.74 -0.69 1.94
CA LEU A 56 -17.88 -1.80 1.52
C LEU A 56 -18.55 -3.17 1.71
N PRO A 57 -19.44 -3.61 0.78
CA PRO A 57 -20.17 -4.87 0.88
C PRO A 57 -19.30 -6.13 1.04
N HIS A 58 -18.03 -6.06 0.64
CA HIS A 58 -17.02 -7.10 0.89
C HIS A 58 -16.97 -7.51 2.37
N LEU A 59 -17.10 -6.55 3.29
CA LEU A 59 -17.06 -6.80 4.73
C LEU A 59 -18.22 -7.67 5.20
N ARG A 60 -19.30 -7.81 4.43
CA ARG A 60 -20.45 -8.65 4.75
C ARG A 60 -20.35 -10.05 4.17
N VAL A 61 -19.39 -10.33 3.30
CA VAL A 61 -19.17 -11.67 2.73
C VAL A 61 -18.39 -12.53 3.75
N PRO A 62 -18.86 -13.74 4.10
CA PRO A 62 -18.11 -14.63 4.97
C PRO A 62 -16.74 -15.01 4.38
N VAL A 63 -15.69 -14.85 5.18
CA VAL A 63 -14.33 -15.28 4.81
C VAL A 63 -14.27 -16.80 4.77
N SER A 64 -14.05 -17.37 3.60
CA SER A 64 -14.04 -18.81 3.39
C SER A 64 -13.39 -19.19 2.06
N LYS A 65 -12.89 -20.42 1.96
CA LYS A 65 -12.20 -20.89 0.74
C LYS A 65 -13.17 -20.86 -0.44
N GLY A 66 -12.82 -20.12 -1.48
CA GLY A 66 -13.66 -19.93 -2.67
C GLY A 66 -14.71 -18.83 -2.52
N ALA A 67 -14.68 -18.01 -1.46
CA ALA A 67 -15.61 -16.90 -1.26
C ALA A 67 -15.65 -15.95 -2.47
N SER A 68 -14.50 -15.69 -3.10
CA SER A 68 -14.41 -14.81 -4.28
C SER A 68 -15.19 -15.29 -5.50
N LYS A 69 -15.58 -16.58 -5.52
CA LYS A 69 -16.38 -17.21 -6.58
C LYS A 69 -17.79 -17.58 -6.10
N SER A 70 -18.13 -17.23 -4.87
CA SER A 70 -19.44 -17.53 -4.30
C SER A 70 -20.53 -16.62 -4.88
N GLU A 71 -21.76 -17.09 -4.79
CA GLU A 71 -22.92 -16.32 -5.20
C GLU A 71 -23.10 -15.07 -4.34
N ILE A 72 -22.83 -15.15 -3.04
CA ILE A 72 -22.90 -14.02 -2.10
C ILE A 72 -21.94 -12.91 -2.55
N TYR A 73 -20.70 -13.26 -2.88
CA TYR A 73 -19.72 -12.30 -3.40
C TYR A 73 -20.18 -11.68 -4.72
N ARG A 74 -20.67 -12.50 -5.65
CA ARG A 74 -21.19 -11.99 -6.93
C ARG A 74 -22.33 -10.99 -6.72
N ARG A 75 -23.29 -11.29 -5.85
CA ARG A 75 -24.48 -10.44 -5.60
C ARG A 75 -24.13 -9.17 -4.86
N LEU A 76 -23.47 -9.27 -3.71
CA LEU A 76 -23.16 -8.10 -2.87
C LEU A 76 -22.06 -7.23 -3.49
N VAL A 77 -20.94 -7.84 -3.92
CA VAL A 77 -19.74 -7.10 -4.34
C VAL A 77 -19.81 -6.72 -5.81
N LEU A 78 -20.13 -7.66 -6.70
CA LEU A 78 -20.05 -7.38 -8.14
C LEU A 78 -21.33 -6.77 -8.72
N ALA A 79 -22.50 -7.19 -8.23
CA ALA A 79 -23.80 -6.68 -8.69
C ALA A 79 -24.32 -5.50 -7.85
N GLY A 80 -23.81 -5.29 -6.62
CA GLY A 80 -24.23 -4.21 -5.74
C GLY A 80 -25.63 -4.42 -5.14
N GLU A 81 -26.06 -5.68 -4.98
CA GLU A 81 -27.33 -5.98 -4.33
C GLU A 81 -27.26 -5.66 -2.82
N PRO A 82 -28.29 -5.03 -2.23
CA PRO A 82 -28.22 -4.53 -0.85
C PRO A 82 -28.32 -5.65 0.21
N GLU A 83 -28.92 -6.78 -0.14
CA GLU A 83 -29.20 -7.87 0.78
C GLU A 83 -28.88 -9.23 0.17
N ASP A 84 -28.34 -10.13 1.00
CA ASP A 84 -28.25 -11.56 0.72
C ASP A 84 -28.47 -12.33 2.04
N PRO A 85 -29.27 -13.41 2.07
CA PRO A 85 -29.51 -14.18 3.30
C PRO A 85 -28.26 -14.80 3.94
N GLY A 86 -27.19 -15.03 3.16
CA GLY A 86 -25.91 -15.51 3.65
C GLY A 86 -24.93 -14.41 4.04
N ALA A 87 -25.31 -13.14 3.90
CA ALA A 87 -24.50 -12.00 4.31
C ALA A 87 -24.39 -11.95 5.84
N GLN A 88 -23.22 -11.56 6.32
CA GLN A 88 -23.05 -11.23 7.72
C GLN A 88 -23.76 -9.93 8.06
N ARG A 89 -24.26 -9.86 9.29
CA ARG A 89 -24.97 -8.70 9.79
C ARG A 89 -24.00 -7.54 10.02
N VAL A 90 -24.47 -6.33 9.73
CA VAL A 90 -23.65 -5.12 9.78
C VAL A 90 -23.10 -4.86 11.19
N ASP A 91 -23.92 -5.09 12.21
CA ASP A 91 -23.61 -4.92 13.63
C ASP A 91 -22.68 -6.01 14.22
N GLU A 92 -22.37 -7.04 13.45
CA GLU A 92 -21.57 -8.20 13.88
C GLU A 92 -20.25 -8.35 13.08
N ILE A 93 -19.94 -7.40 12.20
CA ILE A 93 -18.74 -7.48 11.35
C ILE A 93 -17.46 -7.35 12.18
N PHE A 94 -17.40 -6.37 13.07
CA PHE A 94 -16.21 -6.08 13.84
C PHE A 94 -16.39 -6.45 15.31
N ARG A 95 -15.35 -7.00 15.91
CA ARG A 95 -15.30 -7.36 17.33
C ARG A 95 -15.21 -6.13 18.22
N ASP A 96 -14.44 -5.14 17.79
CA ASP A 96 -14.31 -3.83 18.42
C ASP A 96 -14.68 -2.72 17.44
N PRO A 97 -15.99 -2.47 17.19
CA PRO A 97 -16.43 -1.38 16.32
C PRO A 97 -15.89 0.00 16.75
N SER A 98 -15.70 0.22 18.06
CA SER A 98 -15.18 1.49 18.57
C SER A 98 -13.69 1.71 18.27
N GLY A 99 -12.96 0.62 18.01
CA GLY A 99 -11.56 0.62 17.62
C GLY A 99 -11.31 0.76 16.12
N VAL A 100 -12.35 0.87 15.30
CA VAL A 100 -12.27 1.10 13.85
C VAL A 100 -12.38 2.59 13.56
N GLN A 101 -11.36 3.15 12.91
CA GLN A 101 -11.35 4.57 12.52
C GLN A 101 -11.16 4.68 11.02
N VAL A 102 -11.91 5.59 10.40
CA VAL A 102 -11.80 5.91 8.98
C VAL A 102 -11.42 7.37 8.85
N SER A 103 -10.37 7.66 8.08
CA SER A 103 -9.95 9.03 7.80
C SER A 103 -9.48 9.17 6.36
N ILE A 104 -9.47 10.40 5.84
CA ILE A 104 -8.71 10.72 4.62
C ILE A 104 -7.36 11.27 5.05
N ARG A 105 -6.27 10.66 4.57
CA ARG A 105 -4.91 11.12 4.83
C ARG A 105 -4.37 11.81 3.59
N GLU A 106 -3.83 13.01 3.81
CA GLU A 106 -3.26 13.84 2.76
C GLU A 106 -1.89 13.29 2.33
N HIS A 107 -1.64 13.31 1.02
CA HIS A 107 -0.34 12.93 0.48
C HIS A 107 -0.10 13.60 -0.88
N PRO A 108 1.13 14.04 -1.21
CA PRO A 108 1.44 14.70 -2.48
C PRO A 108 1.21 13.82 -3.72
N ALA A 109 1.11 12.50 -3.58
CA ALA A 109 0.72 11.60 -4.69
C ALA A 109 -0.81 11.41 -4.81
N GLY A 110 -1.60 12.19 -4.07
CA GLY A 110 -3.04 12.06 -3.92
C GLY A 110 -3.41 11.43 -2.57
N ASP A 111 -4.51 11.94 -2.03
CA ASP A 111 -5.03 11.52 -0.73
C ASP A 111 -5.64 10.13 -0.83
N LEU A 112 -5.67 9.40 0.29
CA LEU A 112 -6.32 8.09 0.37
C LEU A 112 -7.17 7.96 1.63
N PRO A 113 -8.28 7.19 1.56
CA PRO A 113 -8.92 6.67 2.76
C PRO A 113 -7.99 5.69 3.48
N VAL A 114 -7.90 5.85 4.79
CA VAL A 114 -7.11 5.01 5.70
C VAL A 114 -8.04 4.47 6.77
N LEU A 115 -8.07 3.15 6.88
CA LEU A 115 -8.87 2.39 7.84
C LEU A 115 -7.91 1.85 8.89
N GLU A 116 -8.03 2.37 10.11
CA GLU A 116 -7.20 1.99 11.25
C GLU A 116 -8.00 1.07 12.17
N PHE A 117 -7.38 -0.04 12.60
CA PHE A 117 -8.02 -1.08 13.40
C PHE A 117 -7.22 -1.33 14.68
N SER A 118 -7.80 -1.00 15.83
CA SER A 118 -7.18 -1.24 17.13
C SER A 118 -7.07 -2.73 17.46
N ASP A 119 -8.10 -3.52 17.14
CA ASP A 119 -8.10 -4.97 17.30
C ASP A 119 -7.45 -5.67 16.09
N ARG A 120 -6.59 -6.64 16.37
CA ARG A 120 -5.86 -7.40 15.34
C ARG A 120 -6.79 -8.29 14.51
N ALA A 121 -7.79 -8.92 15.11
CA ALA A 121 -8.71 -9.79 14.40
C ALA A 121 -9.58 -8.99 13.42
N ASP A 122 -9.96 -7.76 13.79
CA ASP A 122 -10.68 -6.84 12.90
C ASP A 122 -9.81 -6.37 11.73
N PHE A 123 -8.53 -6.04 11.98
CA PHE A 123 -7.56 -5.79 10.92
C PHE A 123 -7.46 -6.98 9.95
N GLU A 124 -7.24 -8.19 10.47
CA GLU A 124 -7.07 -9.37 9.62
C GLU A 124 -8.35 -9.72 8.86
N ARG A 125 -9.51 -9.46 9.46
CA ARG A 125 -10.79 -9.61 8.80
C ARG A 125 -10.91 -8.65 7.62
N ALA A 126 -10.63 -7.36 7.83
CA ALA A 126 -10.64 -6.35 6.77
C ALA A 126 -9.60 -6.68 5.69
N PHE A 127 -8.41 -7.14 6.07
CA PHE A 127 -7.37 -7.58 5.14
C PHE A 127 -7.89 -8.70 4.23
N ARG A 128 -8.51 -9.74 4.79
CA ARG A 128 -9.05 -10.86 4.00
C ARG A 128 -10.20 -10.39 3.11
N ALA A 129 -11.13 -9.62 3.65
CA ALA A 129 -12.31 -9.13 2.93
C ALA A 129 -11.93 -8.22 1.75
N LEU A 130 -11.09 -7.22 2.00
CA LEU A 130 -10.78 -6.13 1.07
C LEU A 130 -9.52 -6.41 0.23
N GLY A 131 -8.48 -6.97 0.84
CA GLY A 131 -7.21 -7.27 0.18
C GLY A 131 -7.16 -8.62 -0.52
N SER A 132 -7.88 -9.61 0.00
CA SER A 132 -7.83 -11.01 -0.47
C SER A 132 -9.15 -11.52 -1.03
N ARG A 133 -10.10 -10.62 -1.34
CA ARG A 133 -11.42 -10.97 -1.92
C ARG A 133 -12.17 -12.02 -1.10
N CYS A 134 -12.12 -11.86 0.23
CA CYS A 134 -12.75 -12.73 1.22
C CYS A 134 -12.17 -14.16 1.28
N GLU A 135 -11.01 -14.42 0.67
CA GLU A 135 -10.33 -15.70 0.78
C GLU A 135 -9.60 -15.83 2.14
N PRO A 136 -9.52 -17.04 2.73
CA PRO A 136 -8.92 -17.27 4.04
C PRO A 136 -7.40 -17.40 3.90
N VAL A 137 -6.76 -16.31 3.49
CA VAL A 137 -5.29 -16.28 3.41
C VAL A 137 -4.68 -16.21 4.80
N ASP A 138 -3.54 -16.88 4.96
CA ASP A 138 -2.70 -16.75 6.14
C ASP A 138 -2.04 -15.36 6.10
N ILE A 139 -2.19 -14.60 7.18
CA ILE A 139 -1.59 -13.28 7.32
C ILE A 139 -0.45 -13.42 8.32
N PRO A 140 0.81 -13.17 7.92
CA PRO A 140 1.93 -13.21 8.84
C PRO A 140 1.72 -12.26 10.02
N THR A 141 2.20 -12.65 11.20
CA THR A 141 2.10 -11.83 12.42
C THR A 141 2.82 -10.50 12.31
N SER A 142 3.79 -10.37 11.39
CA SER A 142 4.55 -9.16 11.11
C SER A 142 3.87 -8.19 10.13
N VAL A 143 2.79 -8.60 9.46
CA VAL A 143 2.03 -7.75 8.53
C VAL A 143 0.98 -6.98 9.33
N HIS A 144 1.08 -5.65 9.34
CA HIS A 144 0.15 -4.77 10.06
C HIS A 144 -0.33 -3.58 9.21
N ALA A 145 -0.07 -3.64 7.92
CA ALA A 145 -0.54 -2.67 6.95
C ALA A 145 -0.85 -3.38 5.62
N LEU A 146 -1.70 -2.76 4.82
CA LEU A 146 -1.94 -3.18 3.44
C LEU A 146 -2.44 -2.00 2.61
N TYR A 147 -1.71 -1.65 1.56
CA TYR A 147 -2.25 -0.89 0.44
C TYR A 147 -3.13 -1.77 -0.45
N VAL A 148 -4.43 -1.48 -0.48
CA VAL A 148 -5.38 -2.13 -1.38
C VAL A 148 -5.51 -1.30 -2.65
N SER A 149 -5.01 -1.86 -3.75
CA SER A 149 -5.14 -1.26 -5.07
C SER A 149 -6.26 -1.94 -5.87
N GLY A 150 -7.33 -1.19 -6.17
CA GLY A 150 -8.33 -1.63 -7.14
C GLY A 150 -9.49 -2.42 -6.54
N LEU A 151 -9.97 -2.02 -5.37
CA LEU A 151 -11.12 -2.62 -4.69
C LEU A 151 -12.43 -2.26 -5.43
N PRO A 152 -13.16 -3.19 -6.06
CA PRO A 152 -14.37 -2.85 -6.80
C PRO A 152 -15.44 -2.22 -5.89
N ASN A 153 -15.96 -1.04 -6.24
CA ASN A 153 -16.97 -0.37 -5.43
C ASN A 153 -18.30 -0.29 -6.20
N SER A 154 -19.15 -1.31 -6.01
CA SER A 154 -20.47 -1.39 -6.63
C SER A 154 -21.46 -0.38 -6.06
N VAL A 155 -21.30 0.03 -4.80
CA VAL A 155 -22.14 1.06 -4.16
C VAL A 155 -21.96 2.39 -4.88
N ARG A 156 -20.70 2.86 -5.01
CA ARG A 156 -20.39 4.06 -5.80
C ARG A 156 -20.83 3.91 -7.26
N ALA A 157 -20.64 2.73 -7.86
CA ALA A 157 -21.06 2.50 -9.25
C ALA A 157 -22.57 2.72 -9.45
N SER A 158 -23.39 2.24 -8.50
CA SER A 158 -24.84 2.44 -8.51
C SER A 158 -25.20 3.91 -8.32
N GLU A 159 -24.59 4.61 -7.35
CA GLU A 159 -24.84 6.04 -7.12
C GLU A 159 -24.42 6.92 -8.31
N LEU A 160 -23.33 6.56 -9.01
CA LEU A 160 -22.93 7.25 -10.25
C LEU A 160 -23.97 7.04 -11.35
N ARG A 161 -24.50 5.82 -11.49
CA ARG A 161 -25.55 5.50 -12.47
C ARG A 161 -26.83 6.28 -12.17
N GLU A 162 -27.26 6.29 -10.92
CA GLU A 162 -28.46 7.01 -10.49
C GLU A 162 -28.34 8.51 -10.78
N ARG A 163 -27.24 9.15 -10.35
CA ARG A 163 -26.98 10.56 -10.63
C ARG A 163 -26.96 10.90 -12.12
N TRP A 164 -26.41 10.01 -12.95
CA TRP A 164 -26.36 10.21 -14.39
C TRP A 164 -27.75 10.09 -15.04
N CYS A 165 -28.55 9.11 -14.63
CA CYS A 165 -29.94 8.96 -15.06
C CYS A 165 -30.79 10.18 -14.65
N ASP A 166 -30.62 10.68 -13.43
CA ASP A 166 -31.35 11.87 -12.93
C ASP A 166 -31.00 13.15 -13.73
N GLN A 167 -29.81 13.18 -14.34
CA GLN A 167 -29.38 14.25 -15.24
C GLN A 167 -29.86 14.07 -16.70
N GLY A 168 -30.71 13.07 -16.95
CA GLY A 168 -31.28 12.78 -18.26
C GLY A 168 -30.51 11.75 -19.09
N GLY A 169 -29.53 11.05 -18.49
CA GLY A 169 -28.87 9.91 -19.12
C GLY A 169 -29.84 8.75 -19.37
N ASP A 170 -29.76 8.11 -20.54
CA ASP A 170 -30.56 6.92 -20.85
C ASP A 170 -29.95 5.68 -20.15
N PRO A 171 -30.66 5.00 -19.23
CA PRO A 171 -30.15 3.81 -18.55
C PRO A 171 -29.60 2.72 -19.49
N SER A 172 -30.10 2.64 -20.73
CA SER A 172 -29.62 1.66 -21.73
C SER A 172 -28.19 1.94 -22.20
N SER A 173 -27.75 3.21 -22.15
CA SER A 173 -26.42 3.69 -22.57
C SER A 173 -25.40 3.73 -21.42
N TRP A 174 -25.74 3.15 -20.27
CA TRP A 174 -24.84 3.07 -19.11
C TRP A 174 -23.49 2.37 -19.42
N PRO A 175 -23.43 1.29 -20.22
CA PRO A 175 -22.15 0.67 -20.57
C PRO A 175 -21.18 1.61 -21.27
N GLU A 176 -21.67 2.44 -22.20
CA GLU A 176 -20.89 3.46 -22.89
C GLU A 176 -20.40 4.55 -21.92
N GLU A 177 -21.28 4.99 -21.01
CA GLU A 177 -20.94 5.99 -20.00
C GLU A 177 -19.88 5.47 -19.02
N MET A 178 -19.99 4.21 -18.56
CA MET A 178 -18.94 3.59 -17.75
C MET A 178 -17.59 3.57 -18.45
N LYS A 179 -17.57 3.30 -19.77
CA LYS A 179 -16.34 3.33 -20.56
C LYS A 179 -15.74 4.73 -20.62
N ARG A 180 -16.59 5.77 -20.78
CA ARG A 180 -16.17 7.18 -20.76
C ARG A 180 -15.57 7.55 -19.39
N LEU A 181 -16.25 7.19 -18.30
CA LEU A 181 -15.80 7.48 -16.93
C LEU A 181 -14.46 6.80 -16.61
N ARG A 182 -14.27 5.54 -17.00
CA ARG A 182 -12.98 4.82 -16.82
C ARG A 182 -11.84 5.44 -17.61
N ALA A 183 -12.14 6.00 -18.78
CA ALA A 183 -11.13 6.65 -19.60
C ALA A 183 -10.66 7.98 -19.00
N SER A 184 -11.55 8.71 -18.29
CA SER A 184 -11.19 9.94 -17.58
C SER A 184 -10.62 9.70 -16.18
N ASP A 185 -11.12 8.70 -15.47
CA ASP A 185 -10.69 8.34 -14.12
C ASP A 185 -10.63 6.80 -13.99
N PRO A 186 -9.42 6.20 -14.01
CA PRO A 186 -9.24 4.77 -13.84
C PRO A 186 -9.82 4.21 -12.52
N THR A 187 -10.04 5.06 -11.52
CA THR A 187 -10.61 4.71 -10.21
C THR A 187 -12.11 4.94 -10.09
N ALA A 188 -12.79 5.35 -11.17
CA ALA A 188 -14.23 5.67 -11.13
C ALA A 188 -15.10 4.59 -10.46
N PHE A 189 -14.71 3.32 -10.58
CA PHE A 189 -15.41 2.15 -10.02
C PHE A 189 -14.57 1.28 -9.09
N HIS A 190 -13.37 1.72 -8.74
CA HIS A 190 -12.47 0.98 -7.86
C HIS A 190 -11.84 1.92 -6.84
N ASP A 191 -11.74 1.45 -5.61
CA ASP A 191 -11.11 2.18 -4.53
C ASP A 191 -9.65 1.81 -4.39
N ARG A 192 -8.91 2.80 -3.89
CA ARG A 192 -7.61 2.62 -3.29
C ARG A 192 -7.74 3.02 -1.84
N LEU A 193 -7.20 2.22 -0.94
CA LEU A 193 -7.24 2.50 0.49
C LEU A 193 -6.07 1.85 1.19
N ILE A 194 -5.79 2.30 2.40
CA ILE A 194 -4.78 1.70 3.28
C ILE A 194 -5.48 1.11 4.49
N LEU A 195 -5.14 -0.14 4.83
CA LEU A 195 -5.50 -0.75 6.10
C LEU A 195 -4.30 -0.63 7.04
N LEU A 196 -4.52 -0.26 8.30
CA LEU A 196 -3.47 -0.14 9.32
C LEU A 196 -3.88 -0.78 10.64
N HIS A 197 -2.88 -1.33 11.32
CA HIS A 197 -2.99 -1.80 12.69
C HIS A 197 -1.75 -1.38 13.50
N PRO A 198 -1.91 -0.86 14.73
CA PRO A 198 -0.79 -0.46 15.58
C PRO A 198 0.05 -1.65 16.03
N ALA A 199 1.32 -1.66 15.66
CA ALA A 199 2.32 -2.63 16.15
C ALA A 199 3.75 -2.10 15.95
N PRO A 200 4.76 -2.62 16.67
CA PRO A 200 6.17 -2.34 16.39
C PRO A 200 6.57 -2.68 14.95
N TYR A 201 7.31 -1.81 14.26
CA TYR A 201 7.71 -2.03 12.87
C TYR A 201 8.64 -3.23 12.73
N ALA A 202 8.33 -4.15 11.81
CA ALA A 202 9.04 -5.42 11.60
C ALA A 202 9.25 -6.27 12.87
N GLY A 203 8.46 -6.06 13.93
CA GLY A 203 8.64 -6.73 15.22
C GLY A 203 9.93 -6.32 15.95
N ILE A 204 10.57 -5.22 15.55
CA ILE A 204 11.81 -4.72 16.14
C ILE A 204 11.47 -4.12 17.52
N PRO A 205 12.15 -4.52 18.61
CA PRO A 205 11.99 -3.91 19.93
C PRO A 205 12.42 -2.44 19.95
N SER A 206 11.78 -1.60 20.77
CA SER A 206 12.07 -0.15 20.80
C SER A 206 13.53 0.16 21.13
N GLU A 207 14.13 -0.59 22.07
CA GLU A 207 15.53 -0.48 22.50
C GLU A 207 16.55 -0.70 21.37
N ARG A 208 16.17 -1.45 20.32
CA ARG A 208 17.00 -1.69 19.14
C ARG A 208 16.94 -0.53 18.15
N VAL A 209 15.91 0.30 18.25
CA VAL A 209 15.74 1.50 17.43
C VAL A 209 16.42 2.69 18.10
N ASP A 210 16.08 2.96 19.36
CA ASP A 210 16.65 4.04 20.14
C ASP A 210 16.53 3.70 21.63
N PRO A 211 17.63 3.71 22.42
CA PRO A 211 17.57 3.40 23.85
C PRO A 211 16.66 4.31 24.68
N SER A 212 16.30 5.50 24.17
CA SER A 212 15.39 6.45 24.81
C SER A 212 13.91 6.26 24.44
N LEU A 213 13.61 5.36 23.49
CA LEU A 213 12.27 5.15 22.96
C LEU A 213 11.55 4.02 23.71
N ASP A 214 10.38 4.32 24.26
CA ASP A 214 9.51 3.33 24.88
C ASP A 214 8.64 2.60 23.84
N ASP A 215 8.00 1.50 24.25
CA ASP A 215 7.18 0.66 23.35
C ASP A 215 5.98 1.43 22.77
N ALA A 216 5.39 2.34 23.54
CA ALA A 216 4.26 3.17 23.10
C ALA A 216 4.70 4.18 22.03
N GLY A 217 5.79 4.90 22.29
CA GLY A 217 6.41 5.83 21.35
C GLY A 217 6.87 5.11 20.09
N TRP A 218 7.44 3.91 20.21
CA TRP A 218 7.81 3.11 19.06
C TRP A 218 6.61 2.65 18.25
N THR A 219 5.53 2.20 18.90
CA THR A 219 4.29 1.80 18.22
C THR A 219 3.70 2.98 17.43
N MET A 220 3.66 4.18 18.02
CA MET A 220 3.21 5.39 17.34
C MET A 220 4.08 5.73 16.12
N LYS A 221 5.41 5.72 16.28
CA LYS A 221 6.35 5.95 15.17
C LYS A 221 6.24 4.87 14.09
N SER A 222 6.03 3.62 14.49
CA SER A 222 5.85 2.48 13.58
C SER A 222 4.58 2.60 12.74
N GLN A 223 3.53 3.23 13.26
CA GLN A 223 2.33 3.54 12.48
C GLN A 223 2.59 4.64 11.45
N ALA A 224 3.27 5.73 11.85
CA ALA A 224 3.67 6.77 10.91
C ALA A 224 4.58 6.23 9.80
N LEU A 225 5.52 5.34 10.16
CA LEU A 225 6.40 4.64 9.22
C LEU A 225 5.59 3.82 8.22
N ARG A 226 4.68 2.94 8.71
CA ARG A 226 3.84 2.11 7.83
C ARG A 226 2.96 2.93 6.92
N LEU A 227 2.35 3.99 7.44
CA LEU A 227 1.49 4.84 6.63
C LEU A 227 2.28 5.46 5.47
N GLU A 228 3.46 6.02 5.74
CA GLU A 228 4.33 6.58 4.69
C GLU A 228 4.85 5.50 3.73
N HIS A 229 5.14 4.30 4.24
CA HIS A 229 5.53 3.14 3.44
C HIS A 229 4.42 2.75 2.44
N GLU A 230 3.17 2.59 2.90
CA GLU A 230 2.03 2.27 2.05
C GLU A 230 1.69 3.41 1.07
N PHE A 231 1.84 4.67 1.48
CA PHE A 231 1.73 5.81 0.56
C PHE A 231 2.84 5.83 -0.50
N THR A 232 4.02 5.32 -0.20
CA THR A 232 5.09 5.15 -1.18
C THR A 232 4.69 4.11 -2.22
N HIS A 233 4.10 2.98 -1.80
CA HIS A 233 3.50 2.01 -2.73
C HIS A 233 2.38 2.59 -3.57
N HIS A 234 1.52 3.43 -2.98
CA HIS A 234 0.51 4.17 -3.74
C HIS A 234 1.17 5.08 -4.79
N ALA A 235 2.19 5.85 -4.41
CA ALA A 235 2.87 6.77 -5.30
C ALA A 235 3.57 6.04 -6.46
N THR A 236 4.31 4.97 -6.18
CA THR A 236 4.97 4.18 -7.24
C THR A 236 3.94 3.51 -8.15
N HIS A 237 2.86 2.96 -7.59
CA HIS A 237 1.80 2.37 -8.39
C HIS A 237 1.13 3.40 -9.31
N ARG A 238 0.75 4.55 -8.75
CA ARG A 238 0.00 5.59 -9.45
C ARG A 238 0.84 6.31 -10.50
N ILE A 239 2.07 6.70 -10.15
CA ILE A 239 2.91 7.57 -10.99
C ILE A 239 3.82 6.74 -11.89
N LEU A 240 4.44 5.68 -11.35
CA LEU A 240 5.41 4.84 -12.07
C LEU A 240 4.76 3.59 -12.69
N GLY A 241 3.47 3.38 -12.45
CA GLY A 241 2.71 2.27 -13.04
C GLY A 241 3.10 0.89 -12.53
N SER A 242 3.81 0.81 -11.40
CA SER A 242 4.25 -0.47 -10.81
C SER A 242 4.27 -0.40 -9.28
N TYR A 243 3.76 -1.46 -8.66
CA TYR A 243 3.92 -1.78 -7.24
C TYR A 243 3.94 -3.30 -7.15
N ARG A 244 5.03 -3.84 -6.61
CA ARG A 244 5.29 -5.28 -6.55
C ARG A 244 5.76 -5.67 -5.16
N LEU A 245 5.49 -6.91 -4.78
CA LEU A 245 6.17 -7.56 -3.66
C LEU A 245 7.61 -7.88 -4.08
N HIS A 246 8.47 -6.86 -4.03
CA HIS A 246 9.81 -6.89 -4.60
C HIS A 246 10.76 -6.00 -3.80
N VAL A 247 12.01 -6.42 -3.62
CA VAL A 247 12.97 -5.70 -2.74
C VAL A 247 13.19 -4.25 -3.16
N HIS A 248 13.18 -3.94 -4.47
CA HIS A 248 13.30 -2.57 -4.94
C HIS A 248 12.18 -1.66 -4.40
N ASP A 249 10.93 -2.10 -4.50
CA ASP A 249 9.76 -1.37 -4.01
C ASP A 249 9.84 -1.15 -2.48
N GLU A 250 10.26 -2.18 -1.74
CA GLU A 250 10.41 -2.16 -0.28
C GLU A 250 11.54 -1.23 0.19
N VAL A 251 12.66 -1.18 -0.54
CA VAL A 251 13.76 -0.26 -0.25
C VAL A 251 13.26 1.20 -0.30
N LEU A 252 12.47 1.55 -1.32
CA LEU A 252 11.91 2.90 -1.46
C LEU A 252 10.91 3.21 -0.34
N ALA A 253 9.99 2.27 -0.08
CA ALA A 253 8.93 2.44 0.91
C ALA A 253 9.49 2.55 2.34
N ASP A 254 10.49 1.74 2.68
CA ASP A 254 11.18 1.84 3.96
C ASP A 254 12.00 3.12 4.08
N LEU A 255 12.67 3.57 3.02
CA LEU A 255 13.44 4.82 3.07
C LEU A 255 12.53 5.99 3.41
N MET A 256 11.41 6.09 2.72
CA MET A 256 10.40 7.12 2.97
C MET A 256 9.84 7.01 4.39
N GLY A 257 9.47 5.79 4.81
CA GLY A 257 8.95 5.50 6.14
C GLY A 257 9.91 5.88 7.27
N PHE A 258 11.13 5.34 7.25
CA PHE A 258 12.12 5.57 8.32
C PHE A 258 12.48 7.06 8.42
N THR A 259 12.76 7.71 7.29
CA THR A 259 13.10 9.13 7.27
C THR A 259 11.94 10.02 7.73
N LYS A 260 10.68 9.63 7.50
CA LYS A 260 9.50 10.32 8.04
C LYS A 260 9.32 10.13 9.54
N ALA A 261 9.40 8.88 10.01
CA ALA A 261 8.93 8.52 11.35
C ALA A 261 10.00 8.67 12.44
N ILE A 262 11.25 8.35 12.11
CA ILE A 262 12.38 8.38 13.05
C ILE A 262 13.44 9.41 12.67
N GLY A 263 13.28 10.10 11.54
CA GLY A 263 14.16 11.21 11.14
C GLY A 263 15.57 10.77 10.71
N ARG A 264 15.76 9.49 10.39
CA ARG A 264 17.02 8.96 9.85
C ARG A 264 16.76 7.67 9.07
N TRP A 265 17.69 7.33 8.20
CA TRP A 265 17.86 5.98 7.68
C TRP A 265 19.04 5.35 8.41
N ASP A 266 18.86 4.11 8.84
CA ASP A 266 19.90 3.29 9.45
C ASP A 266 19.92 1.97 8.68
N ALA A 267 21.02 1.70 7.99
CA ALA A 267 21.13 0.54 7.11
C ALA A 267 21.02 -0.77 7.90
N ASP A 268 21.58 -0.83 9.11
CA ASP A 268 21.48 -2.01 9.98
C ASP A 268 20.03 -2.25 10.43
N LEU A 269 19.31 -1.17 10.77
CA LEU A 269 17.90 -1.25 11.15
C LEU A 269 17.02 -1.72 9.99
N PHE A 270 17.28 -1.24 8.77
CA PHE A 270 16.58 -1.68 7.56
C PHE A 270 16.83 -3.17 7.29
N LEU A 271 18.10 -3.62 7.31
CA LEU A 271 18.46 -5.02 7.09
C LEU A 271 17.84 -5.93 8.16
N LEU A 272 17.88 -5.51 9.43
CA LEU A 272 17.19 -6.19 10.52
C LEU A 272 15.68 -6.30 10.26
N GLY A 273 15.05 -5.23 9.77
CA GLY A 273 13.63 -5.21 9.42
C GLY A 273 13.25 -6.16 8.27
N LEU A 274 14.18 -6.40 7.34
CA LEU A 274 14.05 -7.43 6.32
C LEU A 274 14.26 -8.85 6.85
N GLY A 275 14.81 -9.00 8.05
CA GLY A 275 15.22 -10.28 8.63
C GLY A 275 16.56 -10.78 8.10
N ILE A 276 17.45 -9.87 7.73
CA ILE A 276 18.83 -10.16 7.30
C ILE A 276 19.77 -9.96 8.49
N ASP A 277 20.57 -10.97 8.81
CA ASP A 277 21.61 -10.94 9.85
C ASP A 277 22.95 -11.36 9.22
N GLY A 278 23.75 -10.37 8.82
CA GLY A 278 24.96 -10.59 8.05
C GLY A 278 24.67 -11.27 6.71
N ASP A 279 25.18 -12.49 6.53
CA ASP A 279 24.97 -13.33 5.34
C ASP A 279 23.78 -14.30 5.49
N ARG A 280 22.99 -14.17 6.57
CA ARG A 280 21.90 -15.09 6.91
C ARG A 280 20.54 -14.44 6.83
N ILE A 281 19.53 -15.27 6.56
CA ILE A 281 18.13 -14.89 6.59
C ILE A 281 17.48 -15.62 7.76
N VAL A 282 16.84 -14.86 8.66
CA VAL A 282 16.19 -15.44 9.83
C VAL A 282 14.92 -16.21 9.43
N PRO A 283 14.50 -17.24 10.18
CA PRO A 283 13.23 -17.93 9.91
C PRO A 283 12.04 -16.95 9.91
N GLY A 284 11.23 -16.99 8.86
CA GLY A 284 10.09 -16.08 8.71
C GLY A 284 10.47 -14.63 8.35
N ALA A 285 11.70 -14.39 7.89
CA ALA A 285 12.16 -13.08 7.45
C ALA A 285 11.22 -12.46 6.41
N ARG A 286 11.01 -11.14 6.55
CA ARG A 286 10.16 -10.35 5.65
C ARG A 286 10.66 -10.42 4.20
N LEU A 287 11.99 -10.49 4.01
CA LEU A 287 12.64 -10.66 2.71
C LEU A 287 12.04 -11.81 1.87
N LEU A 288 11.63 -12.91 2.51
CA LEU A 288 11.10 -14.08 1.81
C LEU A 288 9.79 -13.79 1.06
N ALA A 289 9.03 -12.78 1.48
CA ALA A 289 7.84 -12.34 0.75
C ALA A 289 8.18 -11.65 -0.58
N TYR A 290 9.38 -11.09 -0.70
CA TYR A 290 9.78 -10.22 -1.83
C TYR A 290 10.65 -10.93 -2.87
N VAL A 291 11.13 -12.14 -2.56
CA VAL A 291 12.03 -12.92 -3.42
C VAL A 291 11.34 -14.13 -4.05
N GLN A 292 10.01 -14.21 -3.99
CA GLN A 292 9.24 -15.35 -4.53
C GLN A 292 9.44 -15.55 -6.04
N SER A 293 9.74 -14.48 -6.78
CA SER A 293 10.03 -14.52 -8.21
C SER A 293 11.52 -14.71 -8.53
N LEU A 294 12.41 -14.67 -7.53
CA LEU A 294 13.84 -14.92 -7.69
C LEU A 294 14.12 -16.42 -7.69
N SER A 295 15.06 -16.85 -8.54
CA SER A 295 15.57 -18.23 -8.49
C SER A 295 16.19 -18.53 -7.13
N GLU A 296 15.81 -19.63 -6.48
CA GLU A 296 16.26 -19.96 -5.11
C GLU A 296 17.79 -19.92 -4.94
N GLY A 297 18.55 -20.37 -5.94
CA GLY A 297 20.01 -20.36 -5.92
C GLY A 297 20.66 -18.97 -5.99
N ASP A 298 19.90 -17.94 -6.37
CA ASP A 298 20.40 -16.56 -6.51
C ASP A 298 20.25 -15.74 -5.22
N LEU A 299 19.49 -16.22 -4.23
CA LEU A 299 19.25 -15.51 -2.97
C LEU A 299 20.54 -15.14 -2.21
N PRO A 300 21.55 -16.02 -2.05
CA PRO A 300 22.82 -15.64 -1.42
C PRO A 300 23.55 -14.52 -2.15
N SER A 301 23.37 -14.40 -3.47
CA SER A 301 23.97 -13.34 -4.29
C SER A 301 23.21 -12.02 -4.20
N LEU A 302 21.93 -12.04 -3.82
CA LEU A 302 21.12 -10.85 -3.59
C LEU A 302 21.49 -10.16 -2.27
N LEU A 303 21.77 -10.89 -1.20
CA LEU A 303 22.08 -10.32 0.12
C LEU A 303 23.18 -9.23 0.11
N PRO A 304 24.38 -9.45 -0.47
CA PRO A 304 25.42 -8.41 -0.52
C PRO A 304 25.04 -7.23 -1.42
N ILE A 305 24.06 -7.37 -2.31
CA ILE A 305 23.53 -6.26 -3.11
C ILE A 305 22.63 -5.40 -2.24
N VAL A 306 21.70 -6.02 -1.51
CA VAL A 306 20.78 -5.30 -0.60
C VAL A 306 21.54 -4.56 0.49
N ASP A 307 22.56 -5.18 1.09
CA ASP A 307 23.45 -4.51 2.05
C ASP A 307 24.12 -3.28 1.44
N LYS A 308 24.76 -3.41 0.28
CA LYS A 308 25.40 -2.27 -0.40
C LYS A 308 24.42 -1.15 -0.74
N VAL A 309 23.22 -1.49 -1.22
CA VAL A 309 22.16 -0.51 -1.48
C VAL A 309 21.78 0.21 -0.18
N ALA A 310 21.56 -0.52 0.91
CA ALA A 310 21.21 0.07 2.20
C ALA A 310 22.28 1.05 2.71
N ARG A 311 23.56 0.69 2.60
CA ARG A 311 24.70 1.54 3.01
C ARG A 311 24.88 2.76 2.12
N ASN A 312 24.72 2.60 0.80
CA ASN A 312 24.77 3.73 -0.12
C ASN A 312 23.60 4.69 0.08
N LEU A 313 22.41 4.18 0.39
CA LEU A 313 21.24 5.00 0.73
C LEU A 313 21.45 5.79 2.02
N GLU A 314 22.09 5.20 3.03
CA GLU A 314 22.45 5.91 4.26
C GLU A 314 23.29 7.17 3.98
N SER A 315 24.15 7.09 2.96
CA SER A 315 24.99 8.21 2.53
C SER A 315 24.25 9.32 1.76
N VAL A 316 22.95 9.16 1.48
CA VAL A 316 22.10 10.17 0.81
C VAL A 316 20.76 10.40 1.52
N ALA A 317 20.51 9.72 2.65
CA ALA A 317 19.23 9.73 3.33
C ALA A 317 18.86 11.09 3.94
N ASP A 318 19.85 11.95 4.22
CA ASP A 318 19.65 13.35 4.61
C ASP A 318 18.84 14.14 3.58
N LEU A 319 18.92 13.77 2.30
CA LEU A 319 18.07 14.37 1.25
C LEU A 319 16.59 14.06 1.47
N PHE A 320 16.22 13.03 2.21
CA PHE A 320 14.81 12.68 2.46
C PHE A 320 14.29 13.26 3.78
N LEU A 321 15.17 13.91 4.56
CA LEU A 321 14.83 14.66 5.76
C LEU A 321 14.36 16.06 5.39
N SER A 322 13.11 16.16 4.93
CA SER A 322 12.48 17.43 4.57
C SER A 322 11.03 17.48 5.07
N ASP A 323 10.61 18.66 5.50
CA ASP A 323 9.21 18.94 5.84
C ASP A 323 8.36 19.24 4.58
N ASP A 324 8.99 19.44 3.42
CA ASP A 324 8.30 19.60 2.14
C ASP A 324 7.92 18.22 1.56
N PRO A 325 6.63 17.84 1.58
CA PRO A 325 6.20 16.53 1.10
C PRO A 325 6.41 16.37 -0.40
N LEU A 326 6.26 17.44 -1.18
CA LEU A 326 6.41 17.39 -2.63
C LEU A 326 7.89 17.20 -3.00
N LEU A 327 8.81 17.85 -2.29
CA LEU A 327 10.24 17.62 -2.46
C LEU A 327 10.63 16.18 -2.13
N ARG A 328 10.09 15.62 -1.04
CA ARG A 328 10.28 14.20 -0.70
C ARG A 328 9.78 13.27 -1.80
N LEU A 329 8.56 13.50 -2.30
CA LEU A 329 8.00 12.74 -3.41
C LEU A 329 8.90 12.83 -4.64
N ARG A 330 9.38 14.03 -4.99
CA ARG A 330 10.28 14.24 -6.13
C ARG A 330 11.56 13.41 -6.02
N ARG A 331 12.21 13.45 -4.85
CA ARG A 331 13.43 12.69 -4.58
C ARG A 331 13.19 11.19 -4.62
N MET A 332 12.03 10.72 -4.13
CA MET A 332 11.63 9.31 -4.23
C MET A 332 11.47 8.87 -5.68
N LEU A 333 10.80 9.66 -6.52
CA LEU A 333 10.62 9.35 -7.94
C LEU A 333 11.95 9.33 -8.70
N LEU A 334 12.86 10.25 -8.40
CA LEU A 334 14.23 10.23 -8.94
C LEU A 334 14.99 8.97 -8.51
N LEU A 335 14.88 8.60 -7.24
CA LEU A 335 15.51 7.40 -6.70
C LEU A 335 14.98 6.14 -7.40
N ALA A 336 13.66 6.02 -7.58
CA ALA A 336 13.01 4.89 -8.24
C ALA A 336 13.47 4.68 -9.70
N GLY A 337 14.01 5.72 -10.34
CA GLY A 337 14.65 5.63 -11.66
C GLY A 337 15.98 4.87 -11.67
N ASN A 338 16.54 4.54 -10.50
CA ASN A 338 17.76 3.75 -10.35
C ASN A 338 17.39 2.31 -9.98
N ASP A 339 17.88 1.34 -10.73
CA ASP A 339 17.73 -0.06 -10.35
C ASP A 339 18.65 -0.44 -9.17
N LEU A 340 18.39 -1.60 -8.55
CA LEU A 340 19.15 -2.06 -7.39
C LEU A 340 20.65 -2.19 -7.69
N ARG A 341 21.01 -2.54 -8.93
CA ARG A 341 22.41 -2.71 -9.32
C ARG A 341 23.11 -1.36 -9.44
N GLN A 342 22.47 -0.36 -10.03
CA GLN A 342 22.99 1.00 -10.11
C GLN A 342 23.25 1.57 -8.71
N MET A 343 22.33 1.33 -7.77
CA MET A 343 22.47 1.77 -6.38
C MET A 343 23.60 1.08 -5.60
N THR A 344 24.22 0.00 -6.13
CA THR A 344 25.42 -0.61 -5.51
C THR A 344 26.73 0.06 -5.88
N ASP A 345 26.76 0.94 -6.90
CA ASP A 345 28.00 1.58 -7.33
C ASP A 345 28.51 2.53 -6.22
N PRO A 346 29.78 2.44 -5.78
CA PRO A 346 30.34 3.35 -4.78
C PRO A 346 30.33 4.83 -5.18
N GLN A 347 30.24 5.14 -6.48
CA GLN A 347 30.12 6.51 -6.99
C GLN A 347 28.66 6.99 -7.08
N TRP A 348 27.69 6.07 -6.97
CA TRP A 348 26.27 6.39 -7.06
C TRP A 348 25.83 7.47 -6.06
N PRO A 349 26.21 7.44 -4.76
CA PRO A 349 25.81 8.48 -3.81
C PRO A 349 26.22 9.89 -4.25
N ALA A 350 27.44 10.06 -4.77
CA ALA A 350 27.94 11.34 -5.25
C ALA A 350 27.23 11.79 -6.52
N ALA A 351 26.99 10.86 -7.45
CA ALA A 351 26.25 11.12 -8.69
C ALA A 351 24.79 11.50 -8.43
N PHE A 352 24.13 10.79 -7.49
CA PHE A 352 22.76 11.08 -7.07
C PHE A 352 22.71 12.51 -6.53
N ARG A 353 23.50 12.85 -5.51
CA ARG A 353 23.58 14.20 -4.92
C ARG A 353 23.84 15.33 -5.92
N ALA A 354 24.60 15.06 -6.98
CA ALA A 354 24.90 16.05 -8.01
C ALA A 354 23.78 16.25 -9.04
N CYS A 355 22.71 15.44 -8.98
CA CYS A 355 21.57 15.56 -9.88
C CYS A 355 20.87 16.92 -9.66
N PRO A 356 20.72 17.77 -10.71
CA PRO A 356 20.11 19.09 -10.58
C PRO A 356 18.66 19.10 -10.09
N SER A 357 18.00 17.95 -10.16
CA SER A 357 16.59 17.76 -9.76
C SER A 357 16.43 17.35 -8.29
N ILE A 358 17.52 17.21 -7.54
CA ILE A 358 17.52 16.80 -6.12
C ILE A 358 17.39 17.96 -5.15
#